data_AF-A0A930MCT6-F1
#
_entry.id   AF-A0A930MCT6-F1
#
_cell.length_a   1.000
_cell.length_b   1.000
_cell.length_c   1.000
_cell.angle_alpha   90.00
_cell.angle_beta   90.00
_cell.angle_gamma   90.00
#
_symmetry.space_group_name_H-M   'P 1'
#
loop_
_entity.id
_entity.type
_entity.pdbx_description
1 polymer ?
#
loop_
_entity_poly.entity_id
_entity_poly.type
_entity_poly.pdbx_seq_one_letter_code
_entity_poly.pdbx_strand_id
1 'polypeptide(L)'
;GADAIGGVIHIITKQGVKNPAVELNVEGRYHASRNGSGTETNTLPANFYLRADSGDLGKFNLSAWTSKREVLPVYSGERGYQYGVNWYTDFKPSLRYYGSIKNDGVSGSYAFDKDNKFSFRITTEKENMQRRNKMSNPMDILGSFFEPMQIYQRDRTRDTYNLSYAGRIGKNTDYTLNYGYGKMRENDSNLLTYYGSGRDKYAGKNDLAGVDYLEHKQTNIDLHFNTAVNDAHYLSYGLGYQKEDASGSRLKNAPKTYTKMIDPWDYDKSLAVEDNTAGVDDTPSSYVHDHKFIRNENGFIWDSNTEYYGSDAPPPMT
;
A
#
# COMPACT_ATOMS: atom_id res chain seq x y z
N GLY A 1 13.61 16.59 16.59
CA GLY A 1 13.20 17.59 15.58
C GLY A 1 12.14 18.50 16.15
N ALA A 2 11.76 19.55 15.42
CA ALA A 2 10.86 20.61 15.90
C ALA A 2 9.44 20.11 16.26
N ASP A 3 9.00 18.96 15.75
CA ASP A 3 7.64 18.42 15.93
C ASP A 3 7.59 17.17 16.85
N ALA A 4 8.59 17.01 17.74
CA ALA A 4 8.70 15.84 18.62
C ALA A 4 7.90 15.96 19.93
N ILE A 5 6.87 16.82 20.00
CA ILE A 5 6.14 17.17 21.23
C ILE A 5 5.45 15.94 21.84
N GLY A 6 4.98 15.01 21.01
CA GLY A 6 4.38 13.74 21.44
C GLY A 6 5.34 12.56 21.57
N GLY A 7 6.66 12.78 21.39
CA GLY A 7 7.65 11.71 21.22
C GLY A 7 7.69 11.16 19.79
N VAL A 8 8.74 10.38 19.48
CA VAL A 8 8.99 9.84 18.13
C VAL A 8 9.47 8.39 18.22
N ILE A 9 9.03 7.55 17.28
CA ILE A 9 9.61 6.23 17.08
C ILE A 9 10.90 6.39 16.26
N HIS A 10 12.04 6.18 16.91
CA HIS A 10 13.35 6.20 16.25
C HIS A 10 13.80 4.79 15.88
N ILE A 11 13.83 4.49 14.59
CA ILE A 11 14.19 3.17 14.05
C ILE A 11 15.65 3.18 13.60
N ILE A 12 16.50 2.39 14.26
CA ILE A 12 17.88 2.17 13.85
C ILE A 12 17.97 0.86 13.07
N THR A 13 18.32 0.96 11.79
CA THR A 13 18.41 -0.21 10.91
C THR A 13 19.73 -0.97 11.09
N LYS A 14 19.71 -2.29 10.85
CA LYS A 14 20.90 -3.16 10.88
C LYS A 14 21.95 -2.64 9.89
N GLN A 15 23.14 -2.32 10.42
CA GLN A 15 24.33 -1.97 9.65
C GLN A 15 25.02 -3.24 9.13
N GLY A 16 25.89 -3.10 8.13
CA GLY A 16 26.67 -4.24 7.67
C GLY A 16 27.65 -4.74 8.74
N VAL A 17 27.97 -6.02 8.66
CA VAL A 17 28.87 -6.70 9.59
C VAL A 17 30.32 -6.59 9.12
N LYS A 18 31.28 -6.84 10.04
CA LYS A 18 32.71 -6.76 9.73
C LYS A 18 33.22 -7.88 8.82
N ASN A 19 32.70 -9.09 8.98
CA ASN A 19 33.09 -10.25 8.18
C ASN A 19 31.96 -10.58 7.18
N PRO A 20 32.29 -11.11 5.99
CA PRO A 20 31.28 -11.57 5.05
C PRO A 20 30.30 -12.55 5.72
N ALA A 21 29.00 -12.35 5.50
CA ALA A 21 27.97 -13.18 6.12
C ALA A 21 26.73 -13.30 5.24
N VAL A 22 26.01 -14.41 5.40
CA VAL A 22 24.70 -14.65 4.79
C VAL A 22 23.75 -15.11 5.89
N GLU A 23 22.55 -14.55 5.91
CA GLU A 23 21.48 -14.90 6.85
C GLU A 23 20.23 -15.28 6.06
N LEU A 24 19.70 -16.48 6.34
CA LEU A 24 18.43 -16.96 5.80
C LEU A 24 17.51 -17.34 6.95
N ASN A 25 16.35 -16.70 7.03
CA ASN A 25 15.27 -17.06 7.92
C ASN A 25 14.06 -17.49 7.10
N VAL A 26 13.46 -18.63 7.45
CA VAL A 26 12.23 -19.14 6.83
C VAL A 26 11.24 -19.46 7.94
N GLU A 27 10.01 -19.00 7.81
CA GLU A 27 8.95 -19.19 8.78
C GLU A 27 7.70 -19.75 8.09
N GLY A 28 7.18 -20.87 8.60
CA GLY A 28 5.84 -21.35 8.26
C GLY A 28 4.89 -21.07 9.42
N ARG A 29 3.72 -20.49 9.16
CA ARG A 29 2.69 -20.30 10.21
C ARG A 29 1.56 -21.29 10.04
N TYR A 30 1.16 -21.90 11.15
CA TYR A 30 -0.05 -22.71 11.22
C TYR A 30 -1.24 -21.83 11.64
N HIS A 31 -2.40 -22.07 11.02
CA HIS A 31 -3.67 -21.51 11.45
C HIS A 31 -4.68 -22.64 11.68
N ALA A 32 -5.36 -22.61 12.83
CA ALA A 32 -6.26 -23.68 13.27
C ALA A 32 -7.42 -23.94 12.32
N SER A 33 -7.83 -22.94 11.54
CA SER A 33 -8.92 -23.07 10.57
C SER A 33 -8.62 -23.90 9.33
N ARG A 34 -7.34 -24.23 9.10
CA ARG A 34 -6.87 -25.03 7.97
C ARG A 34 -7.49 -26.43 7.87
N ASN A 35 -7.88 -27.00 9.01
CA ASN A 35 -8.38 -28.38 9.07
C ASN A 35 -9.87 -28.47 9.45
N GLY A 36 -10.56 -27.34 9.61
CA GLY A 36 -11.91 -27.31 10.19
C GLY A 36 -12.90 -26.35 9.53
N SER A 37 -12.52 -25.64 8.46
CA SER A 37 -13.40 -24.67 7.81
C SER A 37 -13.28 -24.73 6.29
N GLY A 38 -14.39 -24.97 5.59
CA GLY A 38 -14.49 -24.80 4.13
C GLY A 38 -14.45 -23.34 3.67
N THR A 39 -14.61 -22.40 4.61
CA THR A 39 -14.75 -20.96 4.36
C THR A 39 -13.47 -20.16 4.58
N GLU A 40 -12.41 -20.81 5.07
CA GLU A 40 -11.14 -20.19 5.46
C GLU A 40 -9.97 -20.76 4.64
N THR A 41 -8.87 -20.01 4.56
CA THR A 41 -7.74 -20.40 3.71
C THR A 41 -6.95 -21.57 4.28
N ASN A 42 -6.68 -22.57 3.44
CA ASN A 42 -5.88 -23.74 3.79
C ASN A 42 -4.39 -23.60 3.41
N THR A 43 -4.00 -22.45 2.85
CA THR A 43 -2.61 -22.17 2.45
C THR A 43 -1.71 -22.03 3.68
N LEU A 44 -0.57 -22.71 3.66
CA LEU A 44 0.54 -22.47 4.58
C LEU A 44 1.27 -21.20 4.16
N PRO A 45 1.13 -20.06 4.87
CA PRO A 45 1.97 -18.90 4.58
C PRO A 45 3.42 -19.25 4.85
N ALA A 46 4.26 -19.04 3.84
CA ALA A 46 5.70 -19.15 3.95
C ALA A 46 6.30 -17.74 3.88
N ASN A 47 6.93 -17.32 4.97
CA ASN A 47 7.71 -16.09 5.02
C ASN A 47 9.18 -16.43 4.84
N PHE A 48 9.93 -15.55 4.20
CA PHE A 48 11.38 -15.66 4.18
C PHE A 48 12.04 -14.29 4.30
N TYR A 49 13.26 -14.31 4.80
CA TYR A 49 14.19 -13.19 4.83
C TYR A 49 15.56 -13.70 4.45
N LEU A 50 16.17 -13.08 3.44
CA LEU A 50 17.53 -13.37 3.00
C LEU A 50 18.33 -12.07 3.04
N ARG A 51 19.49 -12.11 3.69
CA ARG A 51 20.45 -11.01 3.73
C ARG A 51 21.85 -11.53 3.40
N ALA A 52 22.58 -10.74 2.63
CA ALA A 52 24.00 -10.93 2.40
C ALA A 52 24.76 -9.65 2.76
N ASP A 53 25.88 -9.81 3.46
CA ASP A 53 26.78 -8.75 3.88
C ASP A 53 28.18 -9.03 3.30
N SER A 54 28.81 -8.03 2.71
CA SER A 54 30.16 -8.15 2.12
C SER A 54 31.27 -8.27 3.17
N GLY A 55 30.98 -7.92 4.43
CA GLY A 55 32.04 -7.56 5.37
C GLY A 55 32.66 -6.20 5.05
N ASP A 56 33.66 -5.83 5.84
CA ASP A 56 34.51 -4.66 5.58
C ASP A 56 35.53 -5.00 4.49
N LEU A 57 35.35 -4.41 3.32
CA LEU A 57 36.27 -4.45 2.19
C LEU A 57 37.12 -3.17 2.22
N GLY A 58 38.14 -3.18 3.08
CA GLY A 58 38.94 -1.99 3.37
C GLY A 58 38.11 -0.88 3.98
N LYS A 59 37.83 0.17 3.21
CA LYS A 59 37.03 1.34 3.63
C LYS A 59 35.54 1.23 3.29
N PHE A 60 35.16 0.18 2.57
CA PHE A 60 33.82 -0.01 2.04
C PHE A 60 33.09 -1.16 2.76
N ASN A 61 31.80 -1.01 2.97
CA ASN A 61 30.92 -2.04 3.50
C ASN A 61 29.58 -2.01 2.75
N LEU A 62 29.06 -3.18 2.38
CA LEU A 62 27.83 -3.32 1.62
C LEU A 62 26.97 -4.47 2.15
N SER A 63 25.67 -4.25 2.12
CA SER A 63 24.66 -5.23 2.49
C SER A 63 23.49 -5.16 1.54
N ALA A 64 22.94 -6.32 1.18
CA ALA A 64 21.69 -6.43 0.44
C ALA A 64 20.76 -7.41 1.14
N TRP A 65 19.45 -7.19 1.04
CA TRP A 65 18.45 -8.10 1.57
C TRP A 65 17.20 -8.11 0.71
N THR A 66 16.48 -9.21 0.82
CA THR A 66 15.13 -9.39 0.27
C THR A 66 14.31 -10.19 1.26
N SER A 67 13.01 -9.94 1.29
CA SER A 67 12.09 -10.69 2.13
C SER A 67 10.69 -10.70 1.56
N LYS A 68 9.95 -11.75 1.92
CA LYS A 68 8.52 -11.88 1.66
C LYS A 68 7.83 -12.30 2.93
N ARG A 69 6.73 -11.62 3.25
CA ARG A 69 5.84 -11.96 4.35
C ARG A 69 4.41 -12.07 3.85
N GLU A 70 3.76 -13.18 4.16
CA GLU A 70 2.34 -13.36 3.98
C GLU A 70 1.59 -12.87 5.23
N VAL A 71 0.70 -11.90 5.04
CA VAL A 71 -0.24 -11.41 6.04
C VAL A 71 -1.52 -12.22 5.88
N LEU A 72 -1.87 -13.01 6.89
CA LEU A 72 -3.07 -13.83 6.85
C LEU A 72 -4.35 -13.02 7.11
N PRO A 73 -5.51 -13.46 6.59
CA PRO A 73 -6.80 -12.88 6.95
C PRO A 73 -7.10 -13.06 8.45
N VAL A 74 -7.87 -12.13 8.99
CA VAL A 74 -8.59 -12.32 10.25
C VAL A 74 -10.06 -12.40 9.87
N TYR A 75 -10.69 -13.54 10.08
CA TYR A 75 -12.06 -13.79 9.68
C TYR A 75 -13.07 -13.28 10.71
N SER A 76 -14.26 -12.92 10.25
CA SER A 76 -15.39 -12.63 11.14
C SER A 76 -15.76 -13.87 11.96
N GLY A 77 -16.05 -13.67 13.25
CA GLY A 77 -16.59 -14.72 14.11
C GLY A 77 -18.10 -14.92 13.96
N GLU A 78 -18.82 -13.89 13.50
CA GLU A 78 -20.29 -13.86 13.46
C GLU A 78 -20.85 -14.09 12.06
N ARG A 79 -20.14 -13.63 11.02
CA ARG A 79 -20.61 -13.69 9.63
C ARG A 79 -19.89 -14.77 8.86
N GLY A 80 -20.66 -15.66 8.25
CA GLY A 80 -20.19 -16.70 7.35
C GLY A 80 -21.23 -17.01 6.29
N TYR A 81 -20.75 -17.27 5.08
CA TYR A 81 -21.55 -17.55 3.91
C TYR A 81 -21.19 -18.93 3.38
N GLN A 82 -22.21 -19.74 3.12
CA GLN A 82 -22.08 -21.15 2.75
C GLN A 82 -22.62 -21.37 1.35
N TYR A 83 -21.89 -22.19 0.59
CA TYR A 83 -22.28 -22.59 -0.75
C TYR A 83 -23.69 -23.18 -0.80
N GLY A 84 -24.53 -22.64 -1.66
CA GLY A 84 -25.89 -23.11 -1.90
C GLY A 84 -26.92 -22.79 -0.81
N VAL A 85 -26.49 -22.18 0.32
CA VAL A 85 -27.40 -21.79 1.41
C VAL A 85 -27.73 -20.30 1.33
N ASN A 86 -26.70 -19.45 1.33
CA ASN A 86 -26.84 -17.99 1.29
C ASN A 86 -25.78 -17.33 0.39
N TRP A 87 -24.96 -18.12 -0.29
CA TRP A 87 -23.98 -17.63 -1.25
C TRP A 87 -23.54 -18.70 -2.27
N TYR A 88 -22.80 -18.27 -3.28
CA TYR A 88 -22.32 -19.11 -4.39
C TYR A 88 -20.95 -19.76 -4.15
N THR A 89 -20.30 -19.49 -3.01
CA THR A 89 -19.07 -20.15 -2.55
C THR A 89 -18.99 -20.11 -1.02
N ASP A 90 -18.17 -20.97 -0.42
CA ASP A 90 -17.88 -20.86 1.01
C ASP A 90 -16.98 -19.64 1.27
N PHE A 91 -17.41 -18.76 2.18
CA PHE A 91 -16.76 -17.48 2.41
C PHE A 91 -16.99 -16.94 3.83
N LYS A 92 -15.95 -16.36 4.44
CA LYS A 92 -16.08 -15.49 5.61
C LYS A 92 -15.47 -14.12 5.33
N PRO A 93 -16.15 -13.01 5.69
CA PRO A 93 -15.59 -11.68 5.64
C PRO A 93 -14.27 -11.57 6.39
N SER A 94 -13.32 -10.80 5.84
CA SER A 94 -12.08 -10.48 6.51
C SER A 94 -12.15 -9.11 7.20
N LEU A 95 -11.77 -9.07 8.47
CA LEU A 95 -11.73 -7.87 9.31
C LEU A 95 -10.52 -6.98 9.01
N ARG A 96 -9.50 -7.54 8.35
CA ARG A 96 -8.32 -6.82 7.87
C ARG A 96 -7.99 -7.17 6.43
N TYR A 97 -7.15 -6.33 5.82
CA TYR A 97 -6.43 -6.65 4.60
C TYR A 97 -5.42 -7.77 4.84
N TYR A 98 -5.27 -8.62 3.84
CA TYR A 98 -4.38 -9.78 3.85
C TYR A 98 -3.82 -10.01 2.45
N GLY A 99 -2.67 -10.66 2.36
CA GLY A 99 -1.91 -10.77 1.11
C GLY A 99 -0.42 -10.79 1.40
N SER A 100 0.40 -10.24 0.50
CA SER A 100 1.86 -10.34 0.60
C SER A 100 2.53 -8.97 0.71
N ILE A 101 3.60 -8.93 1.51
CA ILE A 101 4.53 -7.81 1.62
C ILE A 101 5.89 -8.30 1.17
N LYS A 102 6.51 -7.60 0.24
CA LYS A 102 7.86 -7.85 -0.24
C LYS A 102 8.71 -6.64 0.10
N ASN A 103 9.92 -6.86 0.60
CA ASN A 103 10.86 -5.79 0.90
C ASN A 103 12.23 -6.15 0.35
N ASP A 104 12.76 -5.28 -0.48
CA ASP A 104 14.09 -5.39 -1.03
C ASP A 104 14.89 -4.15 -0.65
N GLY A 105 16.18 -4.32 -0.39
CA GLY A 105 17.01 -3.17 -0.10
C GLY A 105 18.50 -3.44 -0.16
N VAL A 106 19.22 -2.33 -0.26
CA VAL A 106 20.66 -2.28 -0.24
C VAL A 106 21.09 -1.15 0.69
N SER A 107 22.15 -1.37 1.44
CA SER A 107 22.77 -0.33 2.25
C SER A 107 24.26 -0.50 2.23
N GLY A 108 24.98 0.60 2.32
CA GLY A 108 26.43 0.53 2.41
C GLY A 108 27.01 1.78 3.04
N SER A 109 28.30 1.73 3.29
CA SER A 109 29.06 2.88 3.74
C SER A 109 30.48 2.87 3.20
N TYR A 110 31.04 4.05 3.08
CA TYR A 110 32.42 4.28 2.69
C TYR A 110 33.07 5.26 3.66
N ALA A 111 34.11 4.81 4.37
CA ALA A 111 34.90 5.65 5.25
C ALA A 111 36.07 6.26 4.46
N PHE A 112 36.01 7.56 4.16
CA PHE A 112 37.12 8.24 3.50
C PHE A 112 38.36 8.24 4.39
N ASP A 113 38.15 8.47 5.69
CA ASP A 113 39.14 8.39 6.76
C ASP A 113 38.43 8.12 8.11
N LYS A 114 39.13 8.33 9.22
CA LYS A 114 38.61 8.13 10.58
C LYS A 114 37.55 9.16 11.01
N ASP A 115 37.44 10.26 10.30
CA ASP A 115 36.60 11.42 10.62
C ASP A 115 35.48 11.63 9.59
N ASN A 116 35.62 11.08 8.38
CA ASN A 116 34.71 11.28 7.26
C ASN A 116 34.12 9.95 6.75
N LYS A 117 32.80 9.83 6.80
CA LYS A 117 32.07 8.62 6.38
C LYS A 117 30.79 8.97 5.62
N PHE A 118 30.64 8.38 4.44
CA PHE A 118 29.39 8.37 3.70
C PHE A 118 28.63 7.06 3.95
N SER A 119 27.32 7.11 4.09
CA SER A 119 26.44 5.96 4.22
C SER A 119 25.20 6.15 3.37
N PHE A 120 24.69 5.07 2.78
CA PHE A 120 23.46 5.08 2.02
C PHE A 120 22.60 3.87 2.36
N ARG A 121 21.29 4.03 2.17
CA ARG A 121 20.30 2.95 2.27
C ARG A 121 19.18 3.22 1.30
N ILE A 122 18.89 2.25 0.46
CA ILE A 122 17.85 2.29 -0.55
C ILE A 122 16.96 1.08 -0.32
N THR A 123 15.65 1.30 -0.21
CA THR A 123 14.68 0.24 0.08
C THR A 123 13.44 0.42 -0.78
N THR A 124 12.89 -0.68 -1.26
CA THR A 124 11.56 -0.73 -1.87
C THR A 124 10.72 -1.74 -1.10
N GLU A 125 9.52 -1.32 -0.70
CA GLU A 125 8.51 -2.17 -0.10
C GLU A 125 7.31 -2.23 -1.04
N LYS A 126 6.83 -3.44 -1.31
CA LYS A 126 5.65 -3.70 -2.14
C LYS A 126 4.64 -4.48 -1.34
N GLU A 127 3.43 -3.97 -1.22
CA GLU A 127 2.29 -4.65 -0.62
C GLU A 127 1.26 -4.94 -1.71
N ASN A 128 0.82 -6.20 -1.80
CA ASN A 128 -0.34 -6.60 -2.57
C ASN A 128 -1.31 -7.25 -1.60
N MET A 129 -2.41 -6.55 -1.35
CA MET A 129 -3.34 -6.84 -0.27
C MET A 129 -4.75 -6.88 -0.82
N GLN A 130 -5.59 -7.72 -0.22
CA GLN A 130 -7.02 -7.71 -0.44
C GLN A 130 -7.79 -7.85 0.86
N ARG A 131 -9.03 -7.41 0.85
CA ARG A 131 -10.01 -7.63 1.90
C ARG A 131 -11.31 -8.01 1.23
N ARG A 132 -11.94 -9.08 1.71
CA ARG A 132 -13.22 -9.54 1.17
C ARG A 132 -14.31 -9.28 2.19
N ASN A 133 -15.44 -8.75 1.75
CA ASN A 133 -16.55 -8.43 2.62
C ASN A 133 -17.90 -8.62 1.92
N LYS A 134 -18.95 -8.72 2.73
CA LYS A 134 -20.33 -8.66 2.28
C LYS A 134 -21.17 -8.11 3.43
N MET A 135 -22.00 -7.12 3.15
CA MET A 135 -22.70 -6.34 4.16
C MET A 135 -23.98 -7.02 4.64
N SER A 136 -24.65 -7.78 3.77
CA SER A 136 -25.89 -8.50 4.02
C SER A 136 -25.82 -9.31 5.30
N ASN A 137 -26.95 -9.44 5.98
CA ASN A 137 -27.03 -10.37 7.09
C ASN A 137 -27.06 -11.80 6.51
N PRO A 138 -26.14 -12.72 6.90
CA PRO A 138 -26.16 -14.10 6.41
C PRO A 138 -27.48 -14.86 6.67
N MET A 139 -28.28 -14.40 7.64
CA MET A 139 -29.61 -14.94 7.93
C MET A 139 -30.70 -14.45 6.98
N ASP A 140 -30.48 -13.32 6.30
CA ASP A 140 -31.32 -12.89 5.17
C ASP A 140 -30.84 -13.61 3.92
N ILE A 141 -31.35 -14.83 3.72
CA ILE A 141 -30.91 -15.74 2.67
C ILE A 141 -31.07 -15.10 1.29
N LEU A 142 -32.25 -14.52 1.00
CA LEU A 142 -32.54 -13.92 -0.29
C LEU A 142 -31.69 -12.66 -0.51
N GLY A 143 -31.65 -11.74 0.44
CA GLY A 143 -30.81 -10.54 0.35
C GLY A 143 -29.32 -10.89 0.19
N SER A 144 -28.87 -11.96 0.85
CA SER A 144 -27.51 -12.47 0.71
C SER A 144 -27.20 -13.06 -0.66
N PHE A 145 -28.16 -13.52 -1.48
CA PHE A 145 -27.84 -13.94 -2.84
C PHE A 145 -27.74 -12.77 -3.83
N PHE A 146 -28.45 -11.67 -3.57
CA PHE A 146 -28.49 -10.51 -4.46
C PHE A 146 -27.38 -9.50 -4.23
N GLU A 147 -26.87 -9.37 -3.00
CA GLU A 147 -25.72 -8.48 -2.79
C GLU A 147 -24.46 -9.11 -3.40
N PRO A 148 -23.63 -8.40 -4.18
CA PRO A 148 -22.33 -8.91 -4.58
C PRO A 148 -21.38 -9.03 -3.38
N MET A 149 -20.45 -9.98 -3.41
CA MET A 149 -19.30 -9.93 -2.50
C MET A 149 -18.38 -8.79 -2.95
N GLN A 150 -17.92 -7.98 -2.00
CA GLN A 150 -16.98 -6.90 -2.23
C GLN A 150 -15.56 -7.40 -2.02
N ILE A 151 -14.68 -7.14 -2.97
CA ILE A 151 -13.24 -7.40 -2.88
C ILE A 151 -12.53 -6.06 -3.00
N TYR A 152 -12.03 -5.57 -1.87
CA TYR A 152 -11.14 -4.40 -1.85
C TYR A 152 -9.72 -4.88 -2.09
N GLN A 153 -9.07 -4.39 -3.12
CA GLN A 153 -7.66 -4.64 -3.40
C GLN A 153 -6.86 -3.37 -3.10
N ARG A 154 -5.62 -3.56 -2.63
CA ARG A 154 -4.66 -2.51 -2.35
C ARG A 154 -3.30 -2.95 -2.84
N ASP A 155 -2.75 -2.17 -3.75
CA ASP A 155 -1.39 -2.31 -4.25
C ASP A 155 -0.58 -1.07 -3.87
N ARG A 156 0.37 -1.26 -2.96
CA ARG A 156 1.22 -0.18 -2.46
C ARG A 156 2.68 -0.44 -2.77
N THR A 157 3.38 0.56 -3.30
CA THR A 157 4.84 0.57 -3.40
C THR A 157 5.39 1.76 -2.64
N ARG A 158 6.40 1.52 -1.79
CA ARG A 158 7.11 2.56 -1.05
C ARG A 158 8.61 2.43 -1.31
N ASP A 159 9.15 3.42 -1.99
CA ASP A 159 10.59 3.58 -2.20
C ASP A 159 11.13 4.58 -1.18
N THR A 160 12.27 4.28 -0.59
CA THR A 160 12.94 5.17 0.37
C THR A 160 14.44 5.17 0.12
N TYR A 161 15.01 6.36 0.03
CA TYR A 161 16.41 6.61 -0.22
C TYR A 161 16.93 7.48 0.91
N ASN A 162 17.92 6.99 1.65
CA ASN A 162 18.56 7.70 2.72
C ASN A 162 20.04 7.79 2.43
N LEU A 163 20.58 9.00 2.42
CA LEU A 163 21.99 9.30 2.30
C LEU A 163 22.42 10.04 3.56
N SER A 164 23.58 9.69 4.08
CA SER A 164 24.13 10.32 5.29
C SER A 164 25.62 10.53 5.10
N TYR A 165 26.08 11.73 5.43
CA TYR A 165 27.50 12.06 5.49
C TYR A 165 27.81 12.51 6.92
N ALA A 166 28.74 11.81 7.56
CA ALA A 166 29.31 12.21 8.84
C ALA A 166 30.73 12.74 8.61
N GLY A 167 31.05 13.88 9.22
CA GLY A 167 32.35 14.52 9.11
C GLY A 167 32.76 15.20 10.41
N ARG A 168 34.02 15.62 10.48
CA ARG A 168 34.55 16.46 11.56
C ARG A 168 35.21 17.71 11.01
N ILE A 169 34.95 18.85 11.65
CA ILE A 169 35.60 20.13 11.40
C ILE A 169 36.53 20.40 12.59
N GLY A 170 37.84 20.40 12.33
CA GLY A 170 38.84 20.54 13.39
C GLY A 170 38.81 19.37 14.39
N LYS A 171 39.12 19.64 15.66
CA LYS A 171 39.16 18.62 16.71
C LYS A 171 37.88 18.54 17.54
N ASN A 172 37.02 19.56 17.47
CA ASN A 172 35.98 19.78 18.47
C ASN A 172 34.56 19.73 17.91
N THR A 173 34.40 19.73 16.57
CA THR A 173 33.09 19.83 15.94
C THR A 173 32.82 18.66 15.02
N ASP A 174 31.89 17.79 15.39
CA ASP A 174 31.35 16.76 14.50
C ASP A 174 30.10 17.29 13.79
N TYR A 175 29.88 16.86 12.55
CA TYR A 175 28.67 17.20 11.81
C TYR A 175 28.10 16.00 11.05
N THR A 176 26.79 16.02 10.86
CA THR A 176 26.08 15.05 10.02
C THR A 176 25.15 15.76 9.07
N LEU A 177 25.24 15.43 7.78
CA LEU A 177 24.28 15.82 6.76
C LEU A 177 23.47 14.57 6.37
N ASN A 178 22.17 14.60 6.58
CA ASN A 178 21.25 13.56 6.18
C ASN A 178 20.34 14.08 5.07
N TYR A 179 20.17 13.26 4.04
CA TYR A 179 19.20 13.46 2.98
C TYR A 179 18.30 12.23 2.95
N GLY A 180 16.99 12.44 3.00
CA GLY A 180 16.01 11.40 2.79
C GLY A 180 15.04 11.78 1.69
N TYR A 181 14.68 10.78 0.89
CA TYR A 181 13.62 10.86 -0.11
C TYR A 181 12.73 9.64 0.01
N GLY A 182 11.44 9.87 0.24
CA GLY A 182 10.41 8.85 0.27
C GLY A 182 9.43 9.07 -0.86
N LYS A 183 9.07 7.99 -1.57
CA LYS A 183 7.97 7.98 -2.53
C LYS A 183 7.08 6.81 -2.25
N MET A 184 5.80 7.07 -2.01
CA MET A 184 4.76 6.08 -1.86
C MET A 184 3.76 6.21 -2.99
N ARG A 185 3.37 5.09 -3.58
CA ARG A 185 2.26 4.96 -4.52
C ARG A 185 1.33 3.89 -4.00
N GLU A 186 0.06 4.20 -3.92
CA GLU A 186 -1.00 3.26 -3.55
C GLU A 186 -2.07 3.32 -4.62
N ASN A 187 -2.44 2.17 -5.17
CA ASN A 187 -3.58 1.99 -6.05
C ASN A 187 -4.52 1.01 -5.36
N ASP A 188 -5.74 1.46 -5.07
CA ASP A 188 -6.78 0.61 -4.51
C ASP A 188 -7.88 0.45 -5.55
N SER A 189 -8.47 -0.74 -5.60
CA SER A 189 -9.67 -1.01 -6.40
C SER A 189 -10.70 -1.72 -5.53
N ASN A 190 -11.96 -1.54 -5.90
CA ASN A 190 -13.08 -2.27 -5.31
C ASN A 190 -13.78 -3.05 -6.41
N LEU A 191 -13.95 -4.34 -6.20
CA LEU A 191 -14.61 -5.24 -7.13
C LEU A 191 -15.90 -5.77 -6.50
N LEU A 192 -16.95 -5.82 -7.29
CA LEU A 192 -18.19 -6.52 -6.95
C LEU A 192 -18.17 -7.86 -7.67
N THR A 193 -18.26 -8.96 -6.92
CA THR A 193 -18.23 -10.29 -7.52
C THR A 193 -19.51 -11.05 -7.25
N TYR A 194 -20.02 -11.66 -8.32
CA TYR A 194 -21.09 -12.65 -8.30
C TYR A 194 -20.57 -14.02 -8.72
N TYR A 195 -19.29 -14.30 -8.45
CA TYR A 195 -18.66 -15.54 -8.85
C TYR A 195 -19.48 -16.76 -8.39
N GLY A 196 -19.87 -17.60 -9.36
CA GLY A 196 -20.72 -18.78 -9.12
C GLY A 196 -22.22 -18.55 -9.28
N SER A 197 -22.68 -17.33 -9.60
CA SER A 197 -24.08 -17.01 -9.91
C SER A 197 -24.42 -17.13 -11.41
N GLY A 198 -23.64 -17.90 -12.17
CA GLY A 198 -23.63 -17.88 -13.64
C GLY A 198 -22.53 -17.01 -14.25
N ARG A 199 -21.86 -16.18 -13.44
CA ARG A 199 -20.57 -15.57 -13.81
C ARG A 199 -19.40 -16.48 -13.44
N ASP A 200 -18.47 -16.67 -14.37
CA ASP A 200 -17.37 -17.62 -14.21
C ASP A 200 -15.99 -17.00 -14.55
N LYS A 201 -14.95 -17.84 -14.55
CA LYS A 201 -13.57 -17.39 -14.80
C LYS A 201 -13.28 -17.09 -16.28
N TYR A 202 -14.18 -17.43 -17.20
CA TYR A 202 -14.00 -17.31 -18.64
C TYR A 202 -14.80 -16.16 -19.24
N ALA A 203 -16.01 -15.90 -18.74
CA ALA A 203 -16.86 -14.77 -19.14
C ALA A 203 -16.63 -13.49 -18.30
N GLY A 204 -15.75 -13.58 -17.29
CA GLY A 204 -15.57 -12.54 -16.30
C GLY A 204 -16.58 -12.64 -15.15
N LYS A 205 -16.15 -12.27 -13.95
CA LYS A 205 -16.87 -12.50 -12.69
C LYS A 205 -17.02 -11.28 -11.81
N ASN A 206 -16.37 -10.18 -12.18
CA ASN A 206 -16.29 -8.98 -11.38
C ASN A 206 -16.85 -7.77 -12.13
N ASP A 207 -17.39 -6.82 -11.40
CA ASP A 207 -17.59 -5.45 -11.87
C ASP A 207 -16.61 -4.54 -11.12
N LEU A 208 -16.02 -3.56 -11.81
CA LEU A 208 -15.17 -2.57 -11.17
C LEU A 208 -16.04 -1.52 -10.49
N ALA A 209 -16.16 -1.55 -9.17
CA ALA A 209 -17.01 -0.61 -8.42
C ALA A 209 -16.32 0.70 -8.03
N GLY A 210 -15.00 0.72 -7.95
CA GLY A 210 -14.28 1.89 -7.50
C GLY A 210 -12.80 1.74 -7.71
N VAL A 211 -12.14 2.89 -7.91
CA VAL A 211 -10.69 2.98 -7.98
C VAL A 211 -10.24 4.18 -7.17
N ASP A 212 -9.10 4.03 -6.53
CA ASP A 212 -8.42 5.11 -5.87
C ASP A 212 -6.93 5.04 -6.18
N TYR A 213 -6.28 6.20 -6.24
CA TYR A 213 -4.83 6.26 -6.22
C TYR A 213 -4.35 7.34 -5.27
N LEU A 214 -3.16 7.13 -4.71
CA LEU A 214 -2.46 8.10 -3.89
C LEU A 214 -0.97 8.00 -4.21
N GLU A 215 -0.38 9.11 -4.66
CA GLU A 215 1.06 9.30 -4.71
C GLU A 215 1.45 10.31 -3.63
N HIS A 216 2.44 9.96 -2.82
CA HIS A 216 2.98 10.80 -1.77
C HIS A 216 4.50 10.82 -1.87
N LYS A 217 5.09 12.02 -1.89
CA LYS A 217 6.53 12.24 -1.97
C LYS A 217 6.95 13.13 -0.82
N GLN A 218 8.02 12.74 -0.15
CA GLN A 218 8.61 13.50 0.94
C GLN A 218 10.11 13.61 0.71
N THR A 219 10.65 14.82 0.86
CA THR A 219 12.09 15.07 0.86
C THR A 219 12.45 15.73 2.17
N ASN A 220 13.48 15.23 2.85
CA ASN A 220 14.02 15.83 4.05
C ASN A 220 15.53 16.01 3.94
N ILE A 221 16.02 17.15 4.42
CA ILE A 221 17.44 17.48 4.50
C ILE A 221 17.68 17.97 5.92
N ASP A 222 18.58 17.30 6.62
CA ASP A 222 18.90 17.62 8.01
C ASP A 222 20.42 17.77 8.15
N LEU A 223 20.86 18.96 8.54
CA LEU A 223 22.25 19.25 8.86
C LEU A 223 22.37 19.51 10.35
N HIS A 224 23.24 18.77 11.02
CA HIS A 224 23.43 18.85 12.46
C HIS A 224 24.91 18.96 12.81
N PHE A 225 25.21 19.78 13.80
CA PHE A 225 26.55 20.03 14.32
C PHE A 225 26.56 19.80 15.83
N ASN A 226 27.66 19.23 16.32
CA ASN A 226 27.97 19.08 17.74
C ASN A 226 29.36 19.63 18.00
N THR A 227 29.45 20.73 18.75
CA THR A 227 30.72 21.38 19.08
C THR A 227 31.01 21.26 20.56
N ALA A 228 32.15 20.67 20.91
CA ALA A 228 32.75 20.75 22.24
C ALA A 228 33.33 22.16 22.44
N VAL A 229 32.60 23.01 23.17
CA VAL A 229 33.02 24.39 23.46
C VAL A 229 34.20 24.39 24.44
N ASN A 230 34.17 23.46 25.41
CA ASN A 230 35.23 23.13 26.35
C ASN A 230 34.97 21.74 26.96
N ASP A 231 35.75 21.34 27.96
CA ASP A 231 35.67 20.02 28.59
C ASP A 231 34.34 19.73 29.32
N ALA A 232 33.53 20.75 29.61
CA ALA A 232 32.26 20.63 30.34
C ALA A 232 31.01 20.98 29.50
N HIS A 233 31.18 21.65 28.36
CA HIS A 233 30.07 22.24 27.61
C HIS A 233 30.06 21.78 26.15
N TYR A 234 28.93 21.19 25.74
CA TYR A 234 28.62 20.83 24.36
C TYR A 234 27.51 21.70 23.81
N LEU A 235 27.69 22.19 22.58
CA LEU A 235 26.70 22.95 21.84
C LEU A 235 26.25 22.14 20.61
N SER A 236 24.97 21.78 20.58
CA SER A 236 24.31 21.12 19.44
C SER A 236 23.41 22.11 18.71
N TYR A 237 23.56 22.20 17.40
CA TYR A 237 22.78 23.10 16.56
C TYR A 237 22.59 22.49 15.17
N GLY A 238 21.51 22.86 14.49
CA GLY A 238 21.21 22.26 13.19
C GLY A 238 20.14 23.03 12.41
N LEU A 239 20.01 22.65 11.15
CA LEU A 239 19.06 23.18 10.18
C LEU A 239 18.34 22.00 9.53
N GLY A 240 17.02 22.11 9.40
CA GLY A 240 16.19 21.11 8.75
C GLY A 240 15.35 21.73 7.64
N TYR A 241 15.18 21.02 6.54
CA TYR A 241 14.27 21.34 5.46
C TYR A 241 13.43 20.12 5.13
N GLN A 242 12.12 20.29 5.05
CA GLN A 242 11.20 19.25 4.61
C GLN A 242 10.26 19.79 3.54
N LYS A 243 10.07 19.00 2.49
CA LYS A 243 9.05 19.23 1.45
C LYS A 243 8.20 17.99 1.28
N GLU A 244 6.90 18.19 1.21
CA GLU A 244 5.92 17.14 1.02
C GLU A 244 5.02 17.50 -0.17
N ASP A 245 4.83 16.56 -1.08
CA ASP A 245 3.93 16.68 -2.23
C ASP A 245 3.03 15.43 -2.26
N ALA A 246 1.72 15.62 -2.35
CA ALA A 246 0.75 14.53 -2.47
C ALA A 246 -0.22 14.80 -3.62
N SER A 247 -0.58 13.74 -4.36
CA SER A 247 -1.65 13.74 -5.35
C SER A 247 -2.44 12.45 -5.27
N GLY A 248 -3.75 12.50 -5.50
CA GLY A 248 -4.58 11.30 -5.36
C GLY A 248 -6.05 11.61 -5.42
N SER A 249 -6.86 10.59 -5.73
CA SER A 249 -8.32 10.68 -5.73
C SER A 249 -8.90 10.89 -4.32
N ARG A 250 -8.20 10.43 -3.28
CA ARG A 250 -8.65 10.56 -1.87
C ARG A 250 -8.37 11.92 -1.24
N LEU A 251 -7.63 12.79 -1.92
CA LEU A 251 -7.26 14.10 -1.38
C LEU A 251 -8.42 15.08 -1.51
N LYS A 252 -9.07 15.37 -0.38
CA LYS A 252 -10.16 16.36 -0.31
C LYS A 252 -9.59 17.78 -0.35
N ASN A 253 -10.26 18.68 -1.06
CA ASN A 253 -9.90 20.10 -1.18
C ASN A 253 -8.48 20.34 -1.72
N ALA A 254 -8.00 19.49 -2.63
CA ALA A 254 -6.73 19.73 -3.31
C ALA A 254 -6.79 21.05 -4.10
N PRO A 255 -5.74 21.90 -4.05
CA PRO A 255 -5.74 23.19 -4.74
C PRO A 255 -5.74 23.07 -6.27
N LYS A 256 -5.40 21.89 -6.79
CA LYS A 256 -5.43 21.56 -8.21
C LYS A 256 -6.14 20.22 -8.37
N THR A 257 -7.13 20.18 -9.25
CA THR A 257 -7.90 18.99 -9.59
C THR A 257 -7.81 18.70 -11.08
N TYR A 258 -7.95 17.44 -11.45
CA TYR A 258 -8.01 17.01 -12.84
C TYR A 258 -8.76 15.69 -12.93
N THR A 259 -9.42 15.46 -14.06
CA THR A 259 -10.03 14.17 -14.41
C THR A 259 -9.05 13.37 -15.25
N LYS A 260 -9.06 12.05 -15.11
CA LYS A 260 -8.25 11.13 -15.90
C LYS A 260 -9.13 9.98 -16.39
N MET A 261 -9.03 9.67 -17.68
CA MET A 261 -9.60 8.44 -18.24
C MET A 261 -8.82 7.22 -17.73
N ILE A 262 -9.54 6.19 -17.32
CA ILE A 262 -8.97 4.92 -16.89
C ILE A 262 -9.34 3.81 -17.87
N ASP A 263 -8.48 2.80 -17.96
CA ASP A 263 -8.83 1.51 -18.53
C ASP A 263 -9.20 0.57 -17.36
N PRO A 264 -10.45 0.10 -17.23
CA PRO A 264 -10.84 -0.81 -16.15
C PRO A 264 -10.01 -2.11 -16.13
N TRP A 265 -9.50 -2.55 -17.28
CA TRP A 265 -8.64 -3.73 -17.36
C TRP A 265 -7.31 -3.55 -16.63
N ASP A 266 -6.84 -2.32 -16.41
CA ASP A 266 -5.62 -2.08 -15.63
C ASP A 266 -5.80 -2.45 -14.15
N TYR A 267 -7.05 -2.59 -13.68
CA TYR A 267 -7.38 -2.87 -12.28
C TYR A 267 -7.76 -4.33 -12.03
N ASP A 268 -8.53 -4.97 -12.93
CA ASP A 268 -8.85 -6.38 -12.83
C ASP A 268 -9.04 -7.01 -14.22
N LYS A 269 -8.36 -8.13 -14.48
CA LYS A 269 -8.47 -8.86 -15.76
C LYS A 269 -9.63 -9.86 -15.80
N SER A 270 -10.45 -9.93 -14.76
CA SER A 270 -11.63 -10.80 -14.66
C SER A 270 -12.94 -10.01 -14.57
N LEU A 271 -12.94 -8.79 -15.09
CA LEU A 271 -14.15 -8.00 -15.28
C LEU A 271 -15.08 -8.69 -16.28
N ALA A 272 -16.38 -8.65 -15.99
CA ALA A 272 -17.42 -9.16 -16.87
C ALA A 272 -17.51 -8.29 -18.13
N VAL A 273 -17.79 -8.93 -19.26
CA VAL A 273 -18.06 -8.27 -20.55
C VAL A 273 -19.46 -8.67 -20.99
N GLU A 274 -20.18 -7.75 -21.63
CA GLU A 274 -21.59 -7.94 -21.97
C GLU A 274 -21.80 -8.93 -23.12
N ASP A 275 -20.98 -8.82 -24.18
CA ASP A 275 -21.14 -9.64 -25.39
C ASP A 275 -20.27 -10.91 -25.35
N ASN A 276 -19.09 -10.85 -24.71
CA ASN A 276 -18.16 -11.98 -24.58
C ASN A 276 -17.86 -12.64 -25.94
N THR A 277 -17.85 -11.84 -27.01
CA THR A 277 -17.54 -12.28 -28.38
C THR A 277 -16.15 -11.82 -28.76
N ALA A 278 -15.34 -12.73 -29.32
CA ALA A 278 -13.93 -12.48 -29.62
C ALA A 278 -13.66 -11.45 -30.75
N GLY A 279 -14.64 -10.64 -31.14
CA GLY A 279 -14.60 -9.80 -32.35
C GLY A 279 -15.13 -8.36 -32.21
N VAL A 280 -15.62 -7.94 -31.04
CA VAL A 280 -16.12 -6.58 -30.80
C VAL A 280 -15.34 -5.95 -29.64
N ASP A 281 -15.28 -4.62 -29.61
CA ASP A 281 -14.66 -3.78 -28.59
C ASP A 281 -15.36 -3.98 -27.22
N ASP A 282 -15.09 -5.15 -26.60
CA ASP A 282 -15.71 -5.59 -25.36
C ASP A 282 -15.34 -4.62 -24.23
N THR A 283 -16.30 -3.77 -23.88
CA THR A 283 -16.13 -2.81 -22.78
C THR A 283 -16.31 -3.55 -21.45
N PRO A 284 -15.32 -3.54 -20.55
CA PRO A 284 -15.44 -4.20 -19.26
C PRO A 284 -16.48 -3.50 -18.37
N SER A 285 -17.21 -4.30 -17.61
CA SER A 285 -18.19 -3.82 -16.63
C SER A 285 -17.51 -2.99 -15.54
N SER A 286 -17.84 -1.70 -15.50
CA SER A 286 -17.30 -0.72 -14.56
C SER A 286 -18.37 0.29 -14.16
N TYR A 287 -18.48 0.51 -12.85
CA TYR A 287 -19.29 1.57 -12.25
C TYR A 287 -18.48 2.85 -12.01
N VAL A 288 -17.19 2.88 -12.35
CA VAL A 288 -16.35 4.07 -12.17
C VAL A 288 -16.75 5.13 -13.21
N HIS A 289 -17.21 6.27 -12.72
CA HIS A 289 -17.64 7.39 -13.54
C HIS A 289 -17.25 8.72 -12.91
N ASP A 290 -16.92 9.72 -13.75
CA ASP A 290 -16.68 11.10 -13.30
C ASP A 290 -18.01 11.82 -13.15
N HIS A 291 -18.74 11.49 -12.09
CA HIS A 291 -20.05 12.10 -11.84
C HIS A 291 -19.93 13.61 -11.62
N LYS A 292 -20.76 14.36 -12.33
CA LYS A 292 -20.94 15.80 -12.23
C LYS A 292 -21.68 16.13 -10.94
N PHE A 293 -20.96 16.67 -9.97
CA PHE A 293 -21.54 17.19 -8.74
C PHE A 293 -21.74 18.71 -8.83
N ILE A 294 -22.95 19.18 -8.52
CA ILE A 294 -23.29 20.60 -8.35
C ILE A 294 -23.25 20.93 -6.86
N ARG A 295 -22.67 22.09 -6.53
CA ARG A 295 -22.67 22.60 -5.16
C ARG A 295 -23.95 23.38 -4.86
N ASN A 296 -24.59 23.09 -3.73
CA ASN A 296 -25.70 23.85 -3.16
C ASN A 296 -25.40 24.24 -1.70
N GLU A 297 -26.39 24.83 -1.03
CA GLU A 297 -26.28 25.27 0.38
C GLU A 297 -26.05 24.10 1.36
N ASN A 298 -26.47 22.88 1.00
CA ASN A 298 -26.36 21.68 1.81
C ASN A 298 -25.12 20.81 1.46
N GLY A 299 -24.29 21.22 0.50
CA GLY A 299 -23.10 20.48 0.08
C GLY A 299 -23.06 20.23 -1.43
N PHE A 300 -22.73 19.00 -1.82
CA PHE A 300 -22.65 18.57 -3.21
C PHE A 300 -23.78 17.60 -3.52
N ILE A 301 -24.50 17.82 -4.62
CA ILE A 301 -25.51 16.91 -5.15
C ILE A 301 -25.07 16.46 -6.54
N TRP A 302 -25.23 15.17 -6.82
CA TRP A 302 -25.01 14.62 -8.15
C TRP A 302 -26.07 15.13 -9.13
N ASP A 303 -25.65 15.71 -10.24
CA ASP A 303 -26.48 16.18 -11.35
C ASP A 303 -26.94 15.02 -12.25
N SER A 304 -27.62 14.05 -11.64
CA SER A 304 -28.08 12.82 -12.31
C SER A 304 -29.01 13.12 -13.49
N ASN A 305 -29.82 14.18 -13.39
CA ASN A 305 -30.73 14.56 -14.46
C ASN A 305 -29.97 14.96 -15.72
N THR A 306 -28.94 15.80 -15.57
CA THR A 306 -28.11 16.21 -16.72
C THR A 306 -27.30 15.05 -17.29
N GLU A 307 -26.83 14.12 -16.45
CA GLU A 307 -26.07 12.95 -16.94
C GLU A 307 -26.93 11.94 -17.69
N TYR A 308 -28.11 11.58 -17.16
CA TYR A 308 -28.94 10.53 -17.76
C TYR A 308 -29.86 11.05 -18.87
N TYR A 309 -30.32 12.29 -18.76
CA TYR A 309 -31.34 12.86 -19.64
C TYR A 309 -30.88 14.13 -20.36
N GLY A 310 -29.66 14.62 -20.11
CA GLY A 310 -29.21 15.90 -20.68
C GLY A 310 -30.06 17.07 -20.18
N SER A 311 -30.47 17.95 -21.09
CA SER A 311 -31.40 19.05 -20.77
C SER A 311 -32.87 18.61 -20.73
N ASP A 312 -33.17 17.35 -21.04
CA ASP A 312 -34.55 16.87 -21.15
C ASP A 312 -35.10 16.50 -19.77
N ALA A 313 -36.38 16.81 -19.55
CA ALA A 313 -37.06 16.46 -18.30
C ALA A 313 -37.17 14.93 -18.17
N PRO A 314 -36.81 14.35 -17.00
CA PRO A 314 -36.93 12.92 -16.80
C PRO A 314 -38.40 12.47 -16.96
N PRO A 315 -38.67 11.27 -17.51
CA PRO A 315 -40.02 10.73 -17.53
C PRO A 315 -40.53 10.59 -16.08
N PRO A 316 -41.82 10.89 -15.81
CA PRO A 316 -42.37 10.77 -14.47
C PRO A 316 -42.17 9.34 -13.95
N MET A 317 -41.61 9.20 -12.75
CA MET A 317 -41.51 7.90 -12.09
C MET A 317 -42.94 7.38 -11.86
N THR A 318 -43.30 6.27 -12.49
CA THR A 318 -44.51 5.48 -12.19
C THR A 318 -44.25 4.50 -11.06
#